data_AF-A0A4U1EKI7-F1
#
_entry.id   AF-A0A4U1EKI7-F1
#
_cell.length_a   1.000
_cell.length_b   1.000
_cell.length_c   1.000
_cell.angle_alpha   90.00
_cell.angle_beta   90.00
_cell.angle_gamma   90.00
#
_symmetry.space_group_name_H-M   'P 1'
#
loop_
_entity.id
_entity.type
_entity.pdbx_description
1 polymer ?
#
loop_
_entity_poly.entity_id
_entity_poly.type
_entity_poly.pdbx_seq_one_letter_code
_entity_poly.pdbx_strand_id
1 'polypeptide(L)'
;MEVDDFFEQEKHFLSNYYDRIKGSFAKADRMTSANKNVADGYIHTAACLHSLALEEPTVIKKYLLKVAELSEKLRKVESRVSSDEDLKLTELLRYYMLNIEAAKDLLYRRTEALIDYENSNKALDKAWLKSKDVKLAKAYQQEYCQNLNSFLNLQKKS
;
A
#
# COMPACT_ATOMS: atom_id res chain seq x y z
N MET A 1 3.56 27.13 15.56
CA MET A 1 2.16 27.06 15.10
C MET A 1 2.13 26.54 13.67
N GLU A 2 2.55 27.31 12.65
CA GLU A 2 2.51 26.88 11.23
C GLU A 2 3.16 25.53 10.92
N VAL A 3 4.32 25.22 11.51
CA VAL A 3 5.00 23.95 11.28
C VAL A 3 4.21 22.78 11.86
N ASP A 4 3.58 22.94 13.02
CA ASP A 4 2.85 21.87 13.69
C ASP A 4 1.50 21.60 13.00
N ASP A 5 0.81 22.68 12.60
CA ASP A 5 -0.41 22.63 11.81
C ASP A 5 -0.19 21.91 10.47
N PHE A 6 0.95 22.14 9.82
CA PHE A 6 1.34 21.43 8.60
C PHE A 6 1.43 19.91 8.81
N PHE A 7 2.10 19.45 9.88
CA PHE A 7 2.29 18.01 10.10
C PHE A 7 1.02 17.29 10.55
N GLU A 8 0.12 17.96 11.27
CA GLU A 8 -1.21 17.41 11.57
C GLU A 8 -2.08 17.31 10.31
N GLN A 9 -2.05 18.31 9.43
CA GLN A 9 -2.70 18.23 8.13
C GLN A 9 -2.13 17.09 7.28
N GLU A 10 -0.80 16.94 7.24
CA GLU A 10 -0.11 15.88 6.50
C GLU A 10 -0.51 14.49 7.04
N LYS A 11 -0.59 14.33 8.35
CA LYS A 11 -1.04 13.08 8.99
C LYS A 11 -2.48 12.73 8.60
N HIS A 12 -3.38 13.71 8.61
CA HIS A 12 -4.75 13.50 8.18
C HIS A 12 -4.83 13.14 6.68
N PHE A 13 -4.06 13.85 5.84
CA PHE A 13 -3.94 13.58 4.42
C PHE A 13 -3.47 12.15 4.15
N LEU A 14 -2.35 11.72 4.75
CA LEU A 14 -1.81 10.37 4.57
C LEU A 14 -2.77 9.29 5.05
N SER A 15 -3.52 9.53 6.14
CA SER A 15 -4.53 8.57 6.58
C SER A 15 -5.67 8.43 5.56
N ASN A 16 -6.23 9.54 5.10
CA ASN A 16 -7.29 9.53 4.09
C ASN A 16 -6.80 8.93 2.76
N TYR A 17 -5.56 9.23 2.38
CA TYR A 17 -4.96 8.72 1.16
C TYR A 17 -4.74 7.21 1.26
N TYR A 18 -4.23 6.72 2.39
CA TYR A 18 -4.10 5.28 2.66
C TYR A 18 -5.45 4.55 2.49
N ASP A 19 -6.52 5.07 3.10
CA ASP A 19 -7.84 4.44 3.02
C ASP A 19 -8.37 4.38 1.58
N ARG A 20 -8.12 5.41 0.78
CA ARG A 20 -8.45 5.43 -0.65
C ARG A 20 -7.66 4.38 -1.44
N ILE A 21 -6.34 4.31 -1.22
CA ILE A 21 -5.49 3.32 -1.90
C ILE A 21 -5.87 1.90 -1.49
N LYS A 22 -6.10 1.66 -0.20
CA LYS A 22 -6.58 0.37 0.33
C LYS A 22 -7.92 -0.04 -0.29
N GLY A 23 -8.85 0.91 -0.42
CA GLY A 23 -10.13 0.68 -1.09
C GLY A 23 -9.97 0.32 -2.57
N SER A 24 -9.06 0.97 -3.28
CA SER A 24 -8.72 0.65 -4.67
C SER A 24 -8.03 -0.70 -4.80
N PHE A 25 -7.09 -1.02 -3.90
CA PHE A 25 -6.42 -2.32 -3.83
C PHE A 25 -7.44 -3.45 -3.70
N ALA A 26 -8.38 -3.33 -2.76
CA ALA A 26 -9.43 -4.34 -2.56
C ALA A 26 -10.38 -4.49 -3.77
N LYS A 27 -10.50 -3.48 -4.64
CA LYS A 27 -11.25 -3.59 -5.89
C LYS A 27 -10.44 -4.31 -6.96
N ALA A 28 -9.17 -3.95 -7.13
CA ALA A 28 -8.26 -4.61 -8.06
C ALA A 28 -8.08 -6.10 -7.73
N ASP A 29 -7.84 -6.42 -6.46
CA ASP A 29 -7.67 -7.82 -6.01
C ASP A 29 -8.92 -8.69 -6.29
N ARG A 30 -10.11 -8.11 -6.11
CA ARG A 30 -11.37 -8.77 -6.49
C ARG A 30 -11.51 -8.97 -8.00
N MET A 31 -11.07 -8.01 -8.80
CA MET A 31 -11.11 -8.10 -10.26
C MET A 31 -10.10 -9.15 -10.77
N THR A 32 -8.87 -9.17 -10.25
CA THR A 32 -7.89 -10.25 -10.50
C THR A 32 -8.48 -11.63 -10.18
N SER A 33 -9.16 -11.76 -9.03
CA SER A 33 -9.81 -13.00 -8.62
C SER A 33 -10.97 -13.40 -9.54
N ALA A 34 -11.77 -12.43 -9.99
CA ALA A 34 -12.86 -12.67 -10.94
C ALA A 34 -12.33 -13.18 -12.29
N ASN A 35 -11.27 -12.57 -12.82
CA ASN A 35 -10.64 -13.02 -14.08
C ASN A 35 -10.11 -14.46 -13.96
N LYS A 36 -9.55 -14.85 -12.79
CA LYS A 36 -9.14 -16.24 -12.54
C LYS A 36 -10.34 -17.20 -12.59
N ASN A 37 -11.45 -16.85 -11.93
CA ASN A 37 -12.67 -17.67 -11.96
C ASN A 37 -13.27 -17.80 -13.38
N VAL A 38 -13.22 -16.74 -14.19
CA VAL A 38 -13.66 -16.77 -15.60
C VAL A 38 -12.77 -17.70 -16.43
N ALA A 39 -11.45 -17.63 -16.23
CA ALA A 39 -10.50 -18.52 -16.88
C ALA A 39 -10.79 -20.00 -16.53
N ASP A 40 -11.06 -20.30 -15.26
CA ASP A 40 -11.44 -21.65 -14.82
C ASP A 40 -12.77 -22.10 -15.44
N GLY A 41 -13.74 -21.18 -15.58
CA GLY A 41 -14.99 -21.43 -16.29
C GLY A 41 -14.77 -21.82 -17.76
N TYR A 42 -13.82 -21.20 -18.45
CA TYR A 42 -13.45 -21.58 -19.81
C TYR A 42 -12.80 -22.97 -19.87
N ILE A 43 -11.96 -23.34 -18.91
CA ILE A 43 -11.38 -24.71 -18.82
C ILE A 43 -12.51 -25.72 -18.69
N HIS A 44 -13.42 -25.50 -17.75
CA HIS A 44 -14.53 -26.42 -17.49
C HIS A 44 -15.43 -26.55 -18.72
N THR A 45 -15.80 -25.42 -19.33
CA THR A 45 -16.62 -25.40 -20.54
C THR A 45 -15.95 -26.14 -21.71
N ALA A 46 -14.66 -25.90 -21.94
CA ALA A 46 -13.91 -26.59 -22.99
C ALA A 46 -13.90 -28.11 -22.76
N ALA A 47 -13.67 -28.55 -21.52
CA ALA A 47 -13.70 -29.97 -21.15
C ALA A 47 -15.07 -30.62 -21.40
N CYS A 48 -16.16 -29.97 -20.97
CA CYS A 48 -17.52 -30.46 -21.20
C CYS A 48 -17.85 -30.56 -22.70
N LEU A 49 -17.46 -29.56 -23.50
CA LEU A 49 -17.64 -29.57 -24.95
C LEU A 49 -16.84 -30.69 -25.62
N HIS A 50 -15.62 -30.96 -25.14
CA HIS A 50 -14.83 -32.08 -25.61
C HIS A 50 -15.48 -33.42 -25.31
N SER A 51 -15.97 -33.63 -24.08
CA SER A 51 -16.69 -34.85 -23.70
C SER A 51 -17.93 -35.07 -24.56
N LEU A 52 -18.75 -34.02 -24.75
CA LEU A 52 -19.95 -34.10 -25.59
C LEU A 52 -19.60 -34.41 -27.05
N ALA A 53 -18.51 -33.84 -27.58
CA ALA A 53 -18.05 -34.11 -28.94
C ALA A 53 -17.57 -35.57 -29.15
N LEU A 54 -17.19 -36.30 -28.09
CA LEU A 54 -16.84 -37.71 -28.18
C LEU A 54 -18.07 -38.60 -28.39
N GLU A 55 -19.19 -38.24 -27.76
CA GLU A 55 -20.45 -38.97 -27.84
C GLU A 55 -21.21 -38.71 -29.15
N GLU A 56 -20.87 -37.62 -29.86
CA GLU A 56 -21.67 -37.12 -30.96
C GLU A 56 -21.17 -37.55 -32.36
N PRO A 57 -21.93 -38.34 -33.15
CA PRO A 57 -21.46 -38.90 -34.43
C PRO A 57 -21.74 -37.99 -35.64
N THR A 58 -22.38 -36.84 -35.43
CA THR A 58 -22.90 -35.97 -36.50
C THR A 58 -21.98 -34.78 -36.81
N VAL A 59 -22.37 -33.98 -37.81
CA VAL A 59 -21.68 -32.73 -38.20
C VAL A 59 -21.53 -31.75 -37.02
N ILE A 60 -22.39 -31.87 -36.00
CA ILE A 60 -22.37 -31.05 -34.77
C ILE A 60 -21.03 -31.19 -34.03
N LYS A 61 -20.40 -32.37 -34.05
CA LYS A 61 -19.09 -32.63 -33.42
C LYS A 61 -18.03 -31.60 -33.79
N LYS A 62 -17.93 -31.25 -35.08
CA LYS A 62 -16.95 -30.27 -35.58
C LYS A 62 -17.17 -28.89 -34.93
N TYR A 63 -18.42 -28.49 -34.74
CA TYR A 63 -18.74 -27.21 -34.13
C TYR A 63 -18.45 -27.22 -32.63
N LEU A 64 -18.78 -28.31 -31.92
CA LEU A 64 -18.45 -28.48 -30.49
C LEU A 64 -16.95 -28.35 -30.24
N LEU A 65 -16.12 -29.04 -31.04
CA LEU A 65 -14.66 -28.93 -30.96
C LEU A 65 -14.15 -27.51 -31.25
N LYS A 66 -14.76 -26.82 -32.23
CA LYS A 66 -14.38 -25.44 -32.55
C LYS A 66 -14.73 -24.45 -31.43
N VAL A 67 -15.85 -24.66 -30.73
CA VAL A 67 -16.19 -23.86 -29.54
C VAL A 67 -15.27 -24.20 -28.38
N ALA A 68 -14.90 -25.47 -28.19
CA ALA A 68 -13.93 -25.87 -27.17
C ALA A 68 -12.55 -25.20 -27.40
N GLU A 69 -12.05 -25.19 -28.64
CA GLU A 69 -10.83 -24.46 -29.00
C GLU A 69 -10.93 -22.95 -28.77
N LEU A 70 -12.11 -22.36 -29.01
CA LEU A 70 -12.35 -20.94 -28.73
C LEU A 70 -12.30 -20.67 -27.23
N SER A 71 -12.93 -21.51 -26.40
CA SER A 71 -12.86 -21.41 -24.94
C SER A 71 -11.42 -21.47 -24.43
N GLU A 72 -10.58 -22.37 -24.97
CA GLU A 72 -9.16 -22.43 -24.63
C GLU A 72 -8.39 -21.15 -25.02
N LYS A 73 -8.73 -20.53 -26.17
CA LYS A 73 -8.14 -19.24 -26.57
C LYS A 73 -8.60 -18.11 -25.64
N LEU A 74 -9.88 -18.07 -25.28
CA LEU A 74 -10.44 -17.08 -24.36
C LEU A 74 -9.81 -17.21 -22.97
N ARG A 75 -9.63 -18.43 -22.47
CA ARG A 75 -8.88 -18.69 -21.22
C ARG A 75 -7.51 -18.02 -21.24
N LYS A 76 -6.73 -18.23 -22.30
CA LYS A 76 -5.37 -17.65 -22.41
C LYS A 76 -5.38 -16.13 -22.39
N VAL A 77 -6.39 -15.50 -23.00
CA VAL A 77 -6.56 -14.04 -22.96
C VAL A 77 -6.88 -13.61 -21.52
N GLU A 78 -7.84 -14.25 -20.88
CA GLU A 78 -8.27 -13.93 -19.52
C GLU A 78 -7.14 -14.08 -18.49
N SER A 79 -6.39 -15.19 -18.57
CA SER A 79 -5.23 -15.43 -17.69
C SER A 79 -4.15 -14.36 -17.88
N ARG A 80 -3.94 -13.87 -19.10
CA ARG A 80 -3.00 -12.79 -19.37
C ARG A 80 -3.48 -11.47 -18.79
N VAL A 81 -4.75 -11.13 -18.98
CA VAL A 81 -5.36 -9.92 -18.39
C VAL A 81 -5.23 -9.95 -16.87
N SER A 82 -5.59 -11.06 -16.24
CA SER A 82 -5.45 -11.24 -14.78
C SER A 82 -4.00 -11.05 -14.31
N SER A 83 -3.03 -11.61 -15.03
CA SER A 83 -1.61 -11.51 -14.67
C SER A 83 -1.06 -10.09 -14.87
N ASP A 84 -1.46 -9.42 -15.96
CA ASP A 84 -1.09 -8.03 -16.24
C ASP A 84 -1.65 -7.08 -15.18
N GLU A 85 -2.90 -7.29 -14.77
CA GLU A 85 -3.57 -6.51 -13.73
C GLU A 85 -2.91 -6.71 -12.36
N ASP A 86 -2.67 -7.96 -11.97
CA ASP A 86 -2.04 -8.29 -10.70
C ASP A 86 -0.66 -7.61 -10.60
N LEU A 87 0.15 -7.74 -11.66
CA LEU A 87 1.51 -7.20 -11.70
C LEU A 87 1.55 -5.67 -11.77
N LYS A 88 0.67 -5.03 -12.57
CA LYS A 88 0.79 -3.59 -12.86
C LYS A 88 -0.05 -2.72 -11.94
N LEU A 89 -1.19 -3.22 -11.47
CA LEU A 89 -2.13 -2.48 -10.65
C LEU A 89 -2.06 -2.90 -9.19
N THR A 90 -2.25 -4.19 -8.91
CA THR A 90 -2.31 -4.70 -7.53
C THR A 90 -0.98 -4.52 -6.80
N GLU A 91 0.15 -4.89 -7.42
CA GLU A 91 1.48 -4.66 -6.85
C GLU A 91 1.77 -3.16 -6.65
N LEU A 92 1.39 -2.31 -7.60
CA LEU A 92 1.61 -0.87 -7.50
C LEU A 92 0.83 -0.26 -6.34
N LEU A 93 -0.44 -0.65 -6.17
CA LEU A 93 -1.26 -0.21 -5.05
C LEU A 93 -0.69 -0.69 -3.71
N ARG A 94 -0.22 -1.94 -3.64
CA ARG A 94 0.45 -2.47 -2.44
C ARG A 94 1.73 -1.70 -2.12
N TYR A 95 2.54 -1.38 -3.13
CA TYR A 95 3.72 -0.54 -2.98
C TYR A 95 3.36 0.83 -2.39
N TYR A 96 2.33 1.51 -2.90
CA TYR A 96 1.90 2.79 -2.34
C TYR A 96 1.41 2.66 -0.89
N MET A 97 0.65 1.62 -0.54
CA MET A 97 0.24 1.39 0.85
C MET A 97 1.44 1.30 1.80
N LEU A 98 2.46 0.54 1.42
CA LEU A 98 3.68 0.39 2.22
C LEU A 98 4.45 1.71 2.38
N ASN A 99 4.56 2.51 1.31
CA ASN A 99 5.21 3.82 1.38
C ASN A 99 4.45 4.80 2.26
N ILE A 100 3.11 4.79 2.19
CA ILE A 100 2.27 5.64 3.04
C ILE A 100 2.39 5.22 4.51
N GLU A 101 2.42 3.91 4.80
CA GLU A 101 2.68 3.41 6.16
C GLU A 101 4.04 3.86 6.69
N ALA A 102 5.10 3.76 5.89
CA ALA A 102 6.43 4.25 6.25
C ALA A 102 6.44 5.78 6.49
N ALA A 103 5.71 6.55 5.67
CA ALA A 103 5.57 7.99 5.88
C ALA A 103 4.81 8.31 7.18
N LYS A 104 3.75 7.56 7.50
CA LYS A 104 3.00 7.70 8.77
C LYS A 104 3.87 7.37 9.97
N ASP A 105 4.68 6.30 9.91
CA ASP A 105 5.65 5.96 10.97
C ASP A 105 6.69 7.06 11.17
N LEU A 106 7.25 7.60 10.08
CA LEU A 106 8.20 8.71 10.15
C LEU A 106 7.59 9.94 10.81
N LEU A 107 6.35 10.30 10.46
CA LEU A 107 5.63 11.41 11.10
C LEU A 107 5.38 11.14 12.58
N TYR A 108 4.96 9.93 12.93
CA TYR A 108 4.74 9.54 14.33
C TYR A 108 6.03 9.71 15.16
N ARG A 109 7.15 9.15 14.68
CA ARG A 109 8.46 9.26 15.35
C ARG A 109 8.94 10.70 15.45
N ARG A 110 8.68 11.53 14.44
CA ARG A 110 8.97 12.96 14.47
C ARG A 110 8.15 13.67 15.56
N THR A 111 6.86 13.36 15.69
CA THR A 111 5.99 13.94 16.74
C THR A 111 6.46 13.55 18.13
N GLU A 112 6.84 12.29 18.35
CA GLU A 112 7.42 11.84 19.63
C GLU A 112 8.72 12.60 19.95
N ALA A 113 9.64 12.72 18.98
CA ALA A 113 10.89 13.46 19.15
C ALA A 113 10.65 14.97 19.44
N LEU A 114 9.58 15.55 18.91
CA LEU A 114 9.19 16.93 19.20
C LEU A 114 8.70 17.07 20.65
N ILE A 115 7.87 16.13 21.12
CA ILE A 115 7.38 16.10 22.51
C ILE A 115 8.56 15.99 23.49
N ASP A 116 9.51 15.09 23.22
CA ASP A 116 10.71 14.93 24.04
C ASP A 116 11.56 16.21 24.08
N TYR A 117 11.73 16.84 22.92
CA TYR A 117 12.41 18.13 22.82
C TYR A 117 11.73 19.21 23.65
N GLU A 118 10.41 19.38 23.54
CA GLU A 118 9.65 20.36 24.33
C GLU A 118 9.73 20.10 25.83
N ASN A 119 9.66 18.83 26.24
CA ASN A 119 9.82 18.43 27.64
C ASN A 119 11.21 18.75 28.18
N SER A 120 12.26 18.49 27.38
CA SER A 120 13.64 18.84 27.73
C SER A 120 13.83 20.36 27.83
N ASN A 121 13.14 21.14 26.98
CA ASN A 121 13.18 22.60 27.02
C ASN A 121 12.53 23.14 28.30
N LYS A 122 11.37 22.62 28.69
CA LYS A 122 10.72 22.93 29.98
C LYS A 122 11.59 22.57 31.18
N ALA A 123 12.34 21.45 31.09
CA ALA A 123 13.26 21.03 32.15
C ALA A 123 14.46 21.99 32.26
N LEU A 124 15.00 22.45 31.12
CA LEU A 124 16.05 23.45 31.07
C LEU A 124 15.59 24.78 31.69
N ASP A 125 14.39 25.25 31.36
CA ASP A 125 13.81 26.48 31.96
C ASP A 125 13.73 26.38 33.50
N LYS A 126 13.30 25.22 34.03
CA LYS A 126 13.27 24.97 35.48
C LYS A 126 14.66 24.96 36.11
N ALA A 127 15.66 24.41 35.42
CA ALA A 127 17.05 24.38 35.88
C ALA A 127 17.63 25.81 35.96
N TRP A 128 17.33 26.66 34.96
CA TRP A 128 17.68 28.08 34.96
C TRP A 128 17.07 28.82 36.14
N LEU A 129 15.76 28.65 36.37
CA LEU A 129 15.06 29.29 37.48
C LEU A 129 15.64 28.92 38.85
N LYS A 130 16.11 27.67 39.01
CA LYS A 130 16.74 27.18 40.25
C LYS A 130 18.25 27.42 40.31
N SER A 131 18.86 27.94 39.23
CA SER A 131 20.31 28.07 39.07
C SER A 131 21.08 26.78 39.39
N LYS A 132 20.48 25.62 39.14
CA LYS A 132 21.00 24.30 39.49
C LYS A 132 20.94 23.37 38.28
N ASP A 133 21.99 22.57 38.08
CA ASP A 133 22.07 21.52 37.04
C ASP A 133 21.90 22.04 35.59
N VAL A 134 22.04 23.35 35.35
CA VAL A 134 21.83 24.01 34.06
C VAL A 134 22.67 23.40 32.94
N LYS A 135 23.95 23.09 33.22
CA LYS A 135 24.86 22.48 32.23
C LYS A 135 24.36 21.10 31.76
N LEU A 136 23.87 20.29 32.70
CA LEU A 136 23.36 18.95 32.40
C LEU A 136 22.04 19.04 31.61
N ALA A 137 21.11 19.89 32.05
CA ALA A 137 19.84 20.10 31.34
C ALA A 137 20.05 20.64 29.91
N LYS A 138 21.06 21.49 29.70
CA LYS A 138 21.40 22.01 28.38
C LYS A 138 21.98 20.92 27.46
N ALA A 139 22.80 20.02 27.99
CA ALA A 139 23.34 18.90 27.23
C ALA A 139 22.21 17.96 26.75
N TYR A 140 21.26 17.62 27.63
CA TYR A 140 20.10 16.81 27.24
C TYR A 140 19.23 17.50 26.20
N GLN A 141 18.91 18.79 26.36
CA GLN A 141 18.13 19.53 25.36
C GLN A 141 18.82 19.56 23.99
N GLN A 142 20.15 19.66 23.96
CA GLN A 142 20.92 19.63 22.72
C GLN A 142 20.85 18.26 22.02
N GLU A 143 20.86 17.16 22.77
CA GLU A 143 20.69 15.80 22.24
C GLU A 143 19.31 15.61 21.59
N TYR A 144 18.22 15.99 22.29
CA TYR A 144 16.87 15.92 21.73
C TYR A 144 16.71 16.83 20.51
N CYS A 145 17.35 18.00 20.51
CA CYS A 145 17.36 18.90 19.34
C CYS A 145 18.01 18.23 18.12
N GLN A 146 19.16 17.57 18.30
CA GLN A 146 19.83 16.84 17.24
C GLN A 146 18.99 15.68 16.70
N ASN A 147 18.33 14.93 17.59
CA ASN A 147 17.43 13.85 17.22
C ASN A 147 16.26 14.38 16.38
N LEU A 148 15.58 15.45 16.82
CA LEU A 148 14.49 16.08 16.05
C LEU A 148 14.96 16.59 14.67
N ASN A 149 16.14 17.21 14.62
CA ASN A 149 16.72 17.71 13.36
C ASN A 149 17.08 16.59 12.38
N SER A 150 17.35 15.37 12.84
CA SER A 150 17.60 14.23 11.96
C SER A 150 16.37 13.93 11.06
N PHE A 151 15.15 14.07 11.60
CA PHE A 151 13.91 13.87 10.86
C PHE A 151 13.63 14.99 9.85
N LEU A 152 13.99 16.23 10.18
CA LEU A 152 13.88 17.38 9.26
C LEU A 152 14.82 17.24 8.04
N ASN A 153 16.02 16.71 8.24
CA ASN A 153 17.00 16.53 7.18
C ASN A 153 16.68 15.34 6.25
N LEU A 154 15.98 14.33 6.76
CA LEU A 154 15.47 13.22 5.95
C LEU A 154 14.36 13.66 4.99
N GLN A 155 13.48 14.58 5.43
CA GLN A 155 12.40 15.13 4.60
C GLN A 155 12.89 16.05 3.46
N LYS A 156 14.10 16.62 3.54
CA LYS A 156 14.67 17.48 2.47
C LYS A 156 15.40 16.70 1.37
N LYS A 157 15.62 15.40 1.55
CA LYS A 157 16.33 14.52 0.60
C LYS A 157 15.41 13.60 -0.19
N SER A 158 14.14 13.52 0.20
CA SER A 158 13.06 12.88 -0.56
C SER A 158 12.38 13.88 -1.49
#